data_AF-A0A975AFZ6-F1
#
_entry.id   AF-A0A975AFZ6-F1
#
_cell.length_a   1.000
_cell.length_b   1.000
_cell.length_c   1.000
_cell.angle_alpha   90.00
_cell.angle_beta   90.00
_cell.angle_gamma   90.00
#
_symmetry.space_group_name_H-M   'P 1'
#
loop_
_entity.id
_entity.type
_entity.pdbx_description
1 polymer ?
#
loop_
_entity_poly.entity_id
_entity_poly.type
_entity_poly.pdbx_seq_one_letter_code
_entity_poly.pdbx_strand_id
1 'polypeptide(L)'
;MKKIFVLLIILTLTLSLFTACTNKITELKMGKYTLVMQENNEIPDVMLPCITLTDEQFTFVYDSLSSYFNIGTYKITDEILMLTTSDKKYTYSFKIDGDSLIFIEDKSDSVGLIDSKFGVQVLDGSEFKLTE
;
A
#
# COMPACT_ATOMS: atom_id res chain seq x y z
N MET A 1 22.04 -23.90 48.09
CA MET A 1 22.81 -23.13 47.08
C MET A 1 22.42 -23.48 45.64
N LYS A 2 22.41 -24.76 45.21
CA LYS A 2 21.99 -25.16 43.83
C LYS A 2 20.59 -24.68 43.39
N LYS A 3 19.58 -24.69 44.28
CA LYS A 3 18.21 -24.25 43.96
C LYS A 3 18.07 -22.74 43.73
N ILE A 4 18.92 -21.93 44.37
CA ILE A 4 18.96 -20.46 44.19
C ILE A 4 19.62 -20.11 42.85
N PHE A 5 20.67 -20.84 42.46
CA PHE A 5 21.28 -20.69 41.14
C PHE A 5 20.34 -21.06 39.99
N VAL A 6 19.51 -22.11 40.16
CA VAL A 6 18.51 -22.49 39.15
C VAL A 6 17.41 -21.43 38.99
N LEU A 7 16.99 -20.79 40.09
CA LEU A 7 15.95 -19.75 40.06
C LEU A 7 16.43 -18.45 39.39
N LEU A 8 17.72 -18.10 39.58
CA LEU A 8 18.37 -16.96 38.93
C LEU A 8 18.55 -17.16 37.42
N ILE A 9 18.81 -18.39 36.97
CA ILE A 9 18.95 -18.74 35.55
C ILE A 9 17.59 -18.72 34.82
N ILE A 10 16.50 -19.09 35.51
CA ILE A 10 15.16 -19.06 34.92
C ILE A 10 14.64 -17.61 34.77
N LEU A 11 14.97 -16.73 35.71
CA LEU A 11 14.56 -15.32 35.70
C LEU A 11 15.25 -14.50 34.59
N THR A 12 16.50 -14.82 34.26
CA THR A 12 17.22 -14.17 33.15
C THR A 12 16.78 -14.68 31.79
N LEU A 13 16.31 -15.94 31.69
CA LEU A 13 15.85 -16.53 30.43
C LEU A 13 14.52 -15.91 29.95
N THR A 14 13.61 -15.54 30.87
CA THR A 14 12.33 -14.90 30.54
C THR A 14 12.45 -13.44 30.10
N LEU A 15 13.59 -12.78 30.35
CA LEU A 15 13.81 -11.37 30.01
C LEU A 15 14.24 -11.14 28.55
N SER A 16 14.50 -12.22 27.80
CA SER A 16 15.06 -12.16 26.44
C SER A 16 14.02 -12.18 25.31
N LEU A 17 12.71 -12.23 25.63
CA LEU A 17 11.64 -12.34 24.63
C LEU A 17 11.04 -10.99 24.16
N PHE A 18 11.52 -9.86 24.66
CA PHE A 18 11.22 -8.55 24.04
C PHE A 18 12.36 -8.15 23.11
N THR A 19 12.63 -8.99 22.11
CA THR A 19 13.24 -8.48 20.88
C THR A 19 12.21 -7.53 20.26
N ALA A 20 12.33 -6.26 20.61
CA ALA A 20 11.72 -5.17 19.85
C ALA A 20 12.24 -5.31 18.42
N CYS A 21 11.44 -5.96 17.56
CA CYS A 21 11.53 -5.76 16.14
C CYS A 21 11.45 -4.25 15.95
N THR A 22 12.58 -3.63 15.63
CA THR A 22 12.61 -2.25 15.21
C THR A 22 12.00 -2.28 13.82
N ASN A 23 10.67 -2.27 13.74
CA ASN A 23 9.97 -2.08 12.48
C ASN A 23 10.44 -0.74 11.98
N LYS A 24 11.28 -0.77 10.95
CA LYS A 24 11.79 0.43 10.30
C LYS A 24 10.57 1.00 9.59
N ILE A 25 9.87 1.93 10.24
CA ILE A 25 8.67 2.55 9.69
C ILE A 25 9.06 3.11 8.34
N THR A 26 8.55 2.48 7.28
CA THR A 26 8.72 2.95 5.92
C THR A 26 7.89 4.22 5.79
N GLU A 27 8.57 5.36 5.65
CA GLU A 27 7.93 6.67 5.55
C GLU A 27 7.23 6.80 4.18
N LEU A 28 5.96 7.18 4.19
CA LEU A 28 5.20 7.45 2.98
C LEU A 28 5.68 8.76 2.35
N LYS A 29 6.12 8.72 1.09
CA LYS A 29 6.45 9.93 0.32
C LYS A 29 5.20 10.48 -0.36
N MET A 30 5.01 11.80 -0.32
CA MET A 30 4.01 12.48 -1.14
C MET A 30 4.46 12.52 -2.59
N GLY A 31 3.51 12.62 -3.51
CA GLY A 31 3.79 12.62 -4.94
C GLY A 31 2.90 11.67 -5.73
N LYS A 32 3.28 11.43 -6.98
CA LYS A 32 2.53 10.61 -7.92
C LYS A 32 3.19 9.25 -8.09
N TYR A 33 2.42 8.20 -7.82
CA TYR A 33 2.78 6.81 -8.00
C TYR A 33 2.09 6.27 -9.25
N THR A 34 2.86 5.72 -10.18
CA THR A 34 2.33 5.18 -11.45
C THR A 34 2.56 3.68 -11.50
N LEU A 35 1.57 2.93 -12.00
CA LEU A 35 1.67 1.47 -12.16
C LEU A 35 2.92 1.07 -12.95
N VAL A 36 3.68 0.11 -12.44
CA VAL A 36 4.86 -0.46 -13.10
C VAL A 36 4.41 -1.52 -14.10
N MET A 37 4.78 -1.34 -15.37
CA MET A 37 4.60 -2.34 -16.42
C MET A 37 5.84 -3.23 -16.49
N GLN A 38 5.66 -4.51 -16.81
CA GLN A 38 6.80 -5.41 -17.06
C GLN A 38 7.60 -4.93 -18.27
N GLU A 39 8.93 -5.02 -18.21
CA GLU A 39 9.89 -4.42 -19.19
C GLU A 39 9.68 -4.84 -20.66
N ASN A 40 8.94 -5.92 -20.91
CA ASN A 40 8.65 -6.43 -22.26
C ASN A 40 7.29 -5.97 -22.81
N ASN A 41 6.53 -5.19 -22.05
CA ASN A 41 5.28 -4.60 -22.51
C ASN A 41 5.61 -3.26 -23.18
N GLU A 42 5.20 -3.11 -24.44
CA GLU A 42 5.14 -1.80 -25.08
C GLU A 42 4.37 -0.84 -24.17
N ILE A 43 4.83 0.42 -24.06
CA ILE A 43 4.10 1.46 -23.33
C ILE A 43 2.71 1.50 -23.95
N PRO A 44 1.66 1.14 -23.19
CA PRO A 44 0.35 1.05 -23.80
C PRO A 44 -0.09 2.45 -24.23
N ASP A 45 -0.78 2.55 -25.37
CA ASP A 45 -1.45 3.78 -25.83
C ASP A 45 -2.71 4.08 -25.00
N VAL A 46 -2.68 3.71 -23.71
CA VAL A 46 -3.75 3.90 -22.74
C VAL A 46 -3.18 4.50 -21.46
N MET A 47 -4.06 5.14 -20.69
CA MET A 47 -3.69 5.72 -19.41
C MET A 47 -3.28 4.62 -18.41
N LEU A 48 -2.08 4.74 -17.85
CA LEU A 48 -1.67 3.88 -16.73
C LEU A 48 -2.38 4.30 -15.45
N PRO A 49 -2.82 3.33 -14.63
CA PRO A 49 -3.30 3.62 -13.29
C PRO A 49 -2.28 4.40 -12.48
N CYS A 50 -2.74 5.42 -11.76
CA CYS A 50 -1.88 6.23 -10.91
C CYS A 50 -2.60 6.73 -9.66
N ILE A 51 -1.82 6.93 -8.62
CA ILE A 51 -2.23 7.47 -7.33
C ILE A 51 -1.46 8.77 -7.11
N THR A 52 -2.14 9.86 -6.83
CA THR A 52 -1.48 11.09 -6.37
C THR A 52 -1.76 11.27 -4.89
N LEU A 53 -0.70 11.42 -4.10
CA LEU A 53 -0.76 11.67 -2.67
C LEU A 53 -0.30 13.09 -2.37
N THR A 54 -1.06 13.74 -1.50
CA THR A 54 -0.76 15.04 -0.89
C THR A 54 -0.87 14.87 0.63
N ASP A 55 -0.57 15.92 1.40
CA ASP A 55 -0.52 15.85 2.87
C ASP A 55 -1.77 15.23 3.51
N GLU A 56 -2.97 15.47 2.96
CA GLU A 56 -4.23 14.96 3.55
C GLU A 56 -5.13 14.23 2.55
N GLN A 57 -4.85 14.32 1.25
CA GLN A 57 -5.74 13.83 0.21
C GLN A 57 -5.05 12.89 -0.76
N PHE A 58 -5.84 12.00 -1.35
CA PHE A 58 -5.44 11.20 -2.49
C PHE A 58 -6.37 11.41 -3.69
N THR A 59 -5.84 11.16 -4.87
CA THR A 59 -6.64 10.77 -6.04
C THR A 59 -6.18 9.42 -6.56
N PHE A 60 -7.11 8.59 -7.03
CA PHE A 60 -6.79 7.30 -7.65
C PHE A 60 -7.51 7.15 -8.98
N VAL A 61 -6.73 7.09 -10.05
CA VAL A 61 -7.25 6.99 -11.42
C VAL A 61 -6.82 5.65 -11.99
N TYR A 62 -7.77 4.79 -12.34
CA TYR A 62 -7.50 3.48 -12.94
C TYR A 62 -8.36 3.18 -14.18
N ASP A 63 -9.52 3.83 -14.32
CA ASP A 63 -10.42 3.69 -15.47
C ASP A 63 -10.73 5.07 -16.07
N SER A 64 -10.28 5.31 -17.29
CA SER A 64 -10.47 6.57 -18.02
C SER A 64 -11.89 6.79 -18.51
N LEU A 65 -12.69 5.73 -18.60
CA LEU A 65 -14.10 5.79 -19.00
C LEU A 65 -15.03 5.96 -17.80
N SER A 66 -14.51 5.83 -16.58
CA SER A 66 -15.26 6.07 -15.37
C SER A 66 -15.57 7.56 -15.21
N SER A 67 -16.85 7.87 -14.99
CA SER A 67 -17.29 9.21 -14.60
C SER A 67 -17.16 9.46 -13.08
N TYR A 68 -16.69 8.47 -12.33
CA TYR A 68 -16.50 8.55 -10.89
C TYR A 68 -15.06 8.93 -10.55
N PHE A 69 -14.90 10.01 -9.77
CA PHE A 69 -13.60 10.48 -9.30
C PHE A 69 -13.27 9.89 -7.93
N ASN A 70 -12.30 8.97 -7.86
CA ASN A 70 -11.81 8.47 -6.58
C ASN A 70 -10.91 9.51 -5.92
N ILE A 71 -11.52 10.38 -5.11
CA ILE A 71 -10.84 11.40 -4.32
C ILE A 71 -11.26 11.28 -2.86
N GLY A 72 -10.32 11.42 -1.94
CA GLY A 72 -10.62 11.36 -0.51
C GLY A 72 -9.40 11.55 0.35
N THR A 73 -9.44 10.97 1.54
CA THR A 73 -8.35 11.04 2.51
C THR A 73 -7.79 9.64 2.76
N TYR A 74 -6.68 9.56 3.47
CA TYR A 74 -6.04 8.29 3.75
C TYR A 74 -5.54 8.18 5.19
N LYS A 75 -5.27 6.94 5.60
CA LYS A 75 -4.65 6.61 6.89
C LYS A 75 -3.56 5.58 6.68
N ILE A 76 -2.57 5.60 7.56
CA ILE A 76 -1.49 4.61 7.58
C ILE A 76 -1.61 3.80 8.86
N THR A 77 -1.59 2.47 8.76
CA THR A 77 -1.59 1.55 9.90
C THR A 77 -0.73 0.34 9.57
N ASP A 78 0.29 0.05 10.37
CA ASP A 78 1.20 -1.10 10.17
C ASP A 78 1.71 -1.23 8.72
N GLU A 79 2.25 -0.12 8.17
CA GLU A 79 2.76 -0.02 6.79
C GLU A 79 1.70 -0.18 5.67
N ILE A 80 0.42 -0.22 6.04
CA ILE A 80 -0.69 -0.21 5.09
C ILE A 80 -1.22 1.20 4.92
N LEU A 81 -1.18 1.71 3.70
CA LEU A 81 -1.87 2.91 3.25
C LEU A 81 -3.30 2.53 2.85
N MET A 82 -4.27 3.06 3.58
CA MET A 82 -5.70 2.87 3.30
C MET A 82 -6.29 4.19 2.81
N LEU A 83 -6.70 4.21 1.54
CA LEU A 83 -7.35 5.33 0.86
C LEU A 83 -8.86 5.18 0.99
N THR A 84 -9.59 6.20 1.44
CA THR A 84 -11.06 6.16 1.54
C THR A 84 -11.67 7.34 0.82
N THR A 85 -12.54 7.09 -0.17
CA THR A 85 -13.20 8.15 -0.93
C THR A 85 -14.01 9.08 -0.02
N SER A 86 -14.15 10.35 -0.43
CA SER A 86 -14.79 11.40 0.38
C SER A 86 -16.24 11.06 0.74
N ASP A 87 -16.93 10.33 -0.13
CA ASP A 87 -18.30 9.83 0.09
C ASP A 87 -18.36 8.50 0.87
N LYS A 88 -17.19 7.95 1.26
CA LYS A 88 -16.99 6.71 2.01
C LYS A 88 -17.50 5.45 1.30
N LYS A 89 -17.68 5.49 -0.02
CA LYS A 89 -18.16 4.34 -0.79
C LYS A 89 -17.08 3.34 -1.12
N TYR A 90 -15.85 3.82 -1.34
CA TYR A 90 -14.75 2.95 -1.77
C TYR A 90 -13.53 3.13 -0.88
N THR A 91 -12.87 2.00 -0.62
CA THR A 91 -11.61 1.90 0.10
C THR A 91 -10.59 1.14 -0.74
N TYR A 92 -9.36 1.63 -0.79
CA TYR A 92 -8.26 0.99 -1.51
C TYR A 92 -7.05 0.89 -0.60
N SER A 93 -6.48 -0.29 -0.48
CA SER A 93 -5.38 -0.59 0.42
C SER A 93 -4.10 -0.91 -0.34
N PHE A 94 -2.99 -0.35 0.13
CA PHE A 94 -1.67 -0.56 -0.43
C PHE A 94 -0.67 -0.84 0.69
N LYS A 95 0.25 -1.79 0.48
CA LYS A 95 1.46 -1.90 1.31
C LYS A 95 2.45 -0.83 0.87
N ILE A 96 3.01 -0.10 1.82
CA ILE A 96 4.10 0.85 1.60
C ILE A 96 5.42 0.08 1.58
N ASP A 97 6.19 0.19 0.50
CA ASP A 97 7.47 -0.49 0.32
C ASP A 97 8.50 0.46 -0.33
N GLY A 98 9.15 1.27 0.50
CA GLY A 98 10.03 2.35 0.07
C GLY A 98 9.31 3.37 -0.80
N ASP A 99 9.71 3.42 -2.08
CA ASP A 99 9.16 4.34 -3.09
C ASP A 99 8.04 3.69 -3.91
N SER A 100 7.55 2.53 -3.44
CA SER A 100 6.52 1.75 -4.10
C SER A 100 5.30 1.55 -3.19
N LEU A 101 4.14 1.48 -3.83
CA LEU A 101 2.87 1.10 -3.23
C LEU A 101 2.39 -0.19 -3.91
N ILE A 102 2.17 -1.23 -3.12
CA ILE A 102 1.76 -2.55 -3.63
C ILE A 102 0.28 -2.73 -3.34
N PHE A 103 -0.55 -2.86 -4.38
CA PHE A 103 -2.00 -3.01 -4.22
C PHE A 103 -2.37 -4.29 -3.49
N ILE A 104 -3.34 -4.19 -2.58
CA ILE A 104 -3.86 -5.30 -1.77
C ILE A 104 -5.34 -5.48 -2.09
N GLU A 105 -5.69 -6.49 -2.89
CA GLU A 105 -7.05 -6.69 -3.38
C GLU A 105 -8.02 -7.09 -2.26
N ASP A 106 -7.60 -7.95 -1.32
CA ASP A 106 -8.46 -8.48 -0.25
C ASP A 106 -8.95 -7.43 0.76
N LYS A 107 -8.30 -6.26 0.80
CA LYS A 107 -8.63 -5.10 1.64
C LYS A 107 -9.08 -3.89 0.82
N SER A 108 -9.43 -4.11 -0.44
CA SER A 108 -9.86 -3.05 -1.36
C SER A 108 -11.22 -3.36 -1.96
N ASP A 109 -11.95 -2.29 -2.29
CA ASP A 109 -13.05 -2.37 -3.22
C ASP A 109 -12.53 -2.66 -4.63
N SER A 110 -13.39 -3.24 -5.46
CA SER A 110 -13.04 -3.68 -6.81
C SER A 110 -12.58 -2.51 -7.70
N VAL A 111 -11.49 -2.72 -8.44
CA VAL A 111 -10.88 -1.78 -9.40
C VAL A 111 -11.11 -2.27 -10.84
N GLY A 112 -12.36 -2.61 -11.16
CA GLY A 112 -12.75 -3.10 -12.48
C GLY A 112 -12.77 -2.02 -13.56
N LEU A 113 -12.43 -2.38 -14.79
CA LEU A 113 -12.53 -1.50 -15.95
C LEU A 113 -13.90 -1.66 -16.63
N ILE A 114 -14.49 -0.55 -17.06
CA ILE A 114 -15.68 -0.54 -17.92
C ILE A 114 -15.39 -1.23 -19.25
N ASP A 115 -14.24 -0.91 -19.86
CA ASP A 115 -13.73 -1.60 -21.04
C ASP A 115 -12.22 -1.79 -20.92
N SER A 116 -11.81 -3.06 -20.83
CA SER A 116 -10.40 -3.47 -20.74
C SER A 116 -9.50 -3.00 -21.89
N LYS A 117 -10.07 -2.55 -23.02
CA LYS A 117 -9.30 -2.00 -24.15
C LYS A 117 -8.73 -0.61 -23.88
N PHE A 118 -9.27 0.12 -22.90
CA PHE A 118 -8.93 1.52 -22.63
C PHE A 118 -8.26 1.74 -21.26
N GLY A 119 -7.76 0.67 -20.64
CA GLY A 119 -7.10 0.74 -19.34
C GLY A 119 -6.22 -0.47 -19.09
N VAL A 120 -5.37 -0.36 -18.06
CA VAL A 120 -4.57 -1.48 -17.57
C VAL A 120 -5.21 -1.99 -16.29
N GLN A 121 -5.41 -3.31 -16.23
CA GLN A 121 -6.01 -3.93 -15.06
C GLN A 121 -5.07 -3.83 -13.85
N VAL A 122 -5.62 -3.40 -12.72
CA VAL A 122 -4.93 -3.44 -11.42
C VAL A 122 -5.31 -4.76 -10.75
N LEU A 123 -4.30 -5.59 -10.46
CA LEU A 123 -4.43 -6.89 -9.81
C LEU A 123 -3.76 -6.87 -8.44
N ASP A 124 -4.08 -7.83 -7.57
CA ASP A 124 -3.35 -8.03 -6.32
C ASP A 124 -1.84 -8.08 -6.54
N GLY A 125 -1.08 -7.38 -5.70
CA GLY A 125 0.38 -7.28 -5.85
C GLY A 125 0.87 -6.32 -6.93
N SER A 126 -0.03 -5.60 -7.63
CA SER A 126 0.37 -4.57 -8.60
C SER A 126 1.20 -3.48 -7.92
N GLU A 127 2.39 -3.22 -8.46
CA GLU A 127 3.32 -2.23 -7.93
C GLU A 127 3.10 -0.87 -8.60
N PHE A 128 2.97 0.17 -7.79
CA PHE A 128 2.96 1.56 -8.23
C PHE A 128 4.22 2.23 -7.70
N LYS A 129 5.03 2.83 -8.57
CA LYS A 129 6.30 3.45 -8.19
C LYS A 129 6.20 4.96 -8.22
N LEU A 130 6.83 5.62 -7.24
CA LEU A 130 6.93 7.08 -7.19
C LEU A 130 7.65 7.59 -8.44
N THR A 131 6.99 8.51 -9.15
CA THR A 131 7.46 9.06 -10.44
C THR A 131 7.64 10.58 -10.41
N GLU A 132 6.89 11.28 -9.56
CA GLU A 132 6.90 12.75 -9.42
C GLU A 132 6.71 13.13 -7.96
#